data_AF-A0A1M5IIJ7-F1
#
_entry.id   AF-A0A1M5IIJ7-F1
#
_cell.length_a   1.000
_cell.length_b   1.000
_cell.length_c   1.000
_cell.angle_alpha   90.00
_cell.angle_beta   90.00
_cell.angle_gamma   90.00
#
_symmetry.space_group_name_H-M   'P 1'
#
loop_
_entity.id
_entity.type
_entity.pdbx_description
1 polymer ?
#
loop_
_entity_poly.entity_id
_entity_poly.type
_entity_poly.pdbx_seq_one_letter_code
_entity_poly.pdbx_strand_id
1 'polypeptide(L)'
;MNRYFRRQLAAYVEYHRDPSNCVMHVFGILFLFLAAVLPLSLWTVPIFGGSTSAATIAVLPVLIYWFLLDAALGTAIVGASVLLLSAAAMIVDYASAAGVWSIAAVLIVIGVAFQVVGHRVFERRQPALLDNPTHLLLGPMFVMAKLFIAFGFRRDLAVIIQETPQQTRRGSLLGSENLQGEPDLHP
;
A
#
# COMPACT_ATOMS: atom_id res chain seq x y z
N MET A 1 3.39 12.66 -9.91
CA MET A 1 3.44 11.18 -10.05
C MET A 1 4.55 10.71 -10.99
N ASN A 2 5.55 9.99 -10.47
CA ASN A 2 6.64 9.38 -11.25
C ASN A 2 6.13 8.26 -12.21
N ARG A 3 6.76 8.09 -13.38
CA ARG A 3 6.46 7.03 -14.36
C ARG A 3 6.58 5.62 -13.78
N TYR A 4 7.54 5.38 -12.90
CA TYR A 4 7.70 4.08 -12.22
C TYR A 4 6.47 3.76 -11.38
N PHE A 5 6.05 4.70 -10.53
CA PHE A 5 4.89 4.52 -9.66
C PHE A 5 3.59 4.32 -10.45
N ARG A 6 3.41 5.01 -11.58
CA ARG A 6 2.25 4.79 -12.46
C ARG A 6 2.14 3.35 -12.95
N ARG A 7 3.25 2.74 -13.38
CA ARG A 7 3.28 1.34 -13.85
C ARG A 7 2.96 0.36 -12.72
N GLN A 8 3.53 0.60 -11.55
CA GLN A 8 3.30 -0.21 -10.35
C GLN A 8 1.83 -0.11 -9.88
N LEU A 9 1.25 1.09 -9.92
CA LEU A 9 -0.15 1.31 -9.56
C LEU A 9 -1.11 0.61 -10.54
N ALA A 10 -0.85 0.67 -11.84
CA ALA A 10 -1.66 -0.03 -12.84
C ALA A 10 -1.65 -1.56 -12.60
N ALA A 11 -0.47 -2.15 -12.38
CA ALA A 11 -0.33 -3.57 -12.08
C ALA A 11 -1.03 -3.96 -10.76
N TYR A 12 -0.90 -3.13 -9.72
CA TYR A 12 -1.56 -3.38 -8.44
C TYR A 12 -3.09 -3.37 -8.55
N VAL A 13 -3.64 -2.39 -9.27
CA VAL A 13 -5.08 -2.23 -9.47
C VAL A 13 -5.67 -3.40 -10.26
N GLU A 14 -4.93 -3.90 -11.25
CA GLU A 14 -5.32 -5.09 -11.98
C GLU A 14 -5.39 -6.33 -11.07
N TYR A 15 -4.46 -6.42 -10.11
CA TYR A 15 -4.41 -7.51 -9.14
C TYR A 15 -5.50 -7.41 -8.05
N HIS A 16 -5.79 -6.20 -7.55
CA HIS A 16 -6.70 -5.96 -6.42
C HIS A 16 -7.96 -5.21 -6.84
N ARG A 17 -8.96 -5.92 -7.34
CA ARG A 17 -10.21 -5.28 -7.82
C ARG A 17 -11.31 -5.18 -6.76
N ASP A 18 -11.26 -5.99 -5.72
CA ASP A 18 -12.35 -6.04 -4.74
C ASP A 18 -12.28 -4.85 -3.74
N PRO A 19 -13.37 -4.06 -3.60
CA PRO A 19 -13.40 -2.92 -2.68
C PRO A 19 -13.40 -3.35 -1.20
N SER A 20 -13.99 -4.49 -0.87
CA SER A 20 -13.99 -5.04 0.50
C SER A 20 -12.58 -5.46 0.90
N ASN A 21 -11.83 -6.09 -0.01
CA ASN A 21 -10.42 -6.37 0.23
C ASN A 21 -9.60 -5.08 0.48
N CYS A 22 -9.89 -4.01 -0.27
CA CYS A 22 -9.22 -2.72 -0.06
C CYS A 22 -9.46 -2.17 1.35
N VAL A 23 -10.70 -2.24 1.85
CA VAL A 23 -11.02 -1.80 3.21
C VAL A 23 -10.28 -2.63 4.24
N MET A 24 -10.24 -3.96 4.06
CA MET A 24 -9.48 -4.85 4.94
C MET A 24 -7.97 -4.51 4.93
N HIS A 25 -7.41 -4.21 3.76
CA HIS A 25 -6.02 -3.76 3.64
C HIS A 25 -5.75 -2.44 4.35
N VAL A 26 -6.68 -1.46 4.27
CA VAL A 26 -6.54 -0.19 4.99
C VAL A 26 -6.37 -0.45 6.49
N PHE A 27 -7.32 -1.17 7.10
CA PHE A 27 -7.25 -1.47 8.54
C PHE A 27 -6.02 -2.32 8.89
N GLY A 28 -5.71 -3.32 8.07
CA GLY A 28 -4.52 -4.14 8.26
C GLY A 28 -3.23 -3.32 8.25
N ILE A 29 -3.07 -2.37 7.31
CA ILE A 29 -1.89 -1.49 7.24
C ILE A 29 -1.83 -0.58 8.46
N LEU A 30 -2.96 0.01 8.89
CA LEU A 30 -3.00 0.88 10.08
C LEU A 30 -2.54 0.13 11.34
N PHE A 31 -3.07 -1.08 11.57
CA PHE A 31 -2.69 -1.89 12.72
C PHE A 31 -1.23 -2.35 12.67
N LEU A 32 -0.76 -2.82 11.51
CA LEU A 32 0.62 -3.28 11.35
C LEU A 32 1.61 -2.12 11.47
N PHE A 33 1.29 -0.95 10.93
CA PHE A 33 2.11 0.24 11.08
C PHE A 33 2.22 0.65 12.55
N LEU A 34 1.09 0.76 13.26
CA LEU A 34 1.07 1.11 14.68
C LEU A 34 1.86 0.09 15.51
N ALA A 35 1.68 -1.20 15.25
CA ALA A 35 2.39 -2.27 15.93
C ALA A 35 3.91 -2.20 15.72
N ALA A 36 4.36 -1.84 14.51
CA ALA A 36 5.78 -1.73 14.19
C ALA A 36 6.43 -0.52 14.89
N VAL A 37 5.74 0.62 14.96
CA VAL A 37 6.29 1.84 15.58
C VAL A 37 6.23 1.82 17.11
N LEU A 38 5.34 1.03 17.71
CA LEU A 38 5.13 1.00 19.16
C LEU A 38 6.40 0.63 19.96
N PRO A 39 7.03 -0.54 19.74
CA PRO A 39 8.25 -0.89 20.47
C PRO A 39 9.38 0.10 20.21
N LEU A 40 9.52 0.58 18.97
CA LEU A 40 10.52 1.59 18.59
C LEU A 40 10.29 2.94 19.31
N SER A 41 9.05 3.21 19.73
CA SER A 41 8.71 4.45 20.42
C SER A 41 9.17 4.46 21.88
N LEU A 42 9.56 3.31 22.45
CA LEU A 42 10.18 3.21 23.79
C LEU A 42 11.58 3.82 23.85
N TRP A 43 12.28 3.90 22.72
CA TRP A 43 13.63 4.43 22.67
C TRP A 43 13.65 5.90 22.27
N THR A 44 14.00 6.74 23.24
CA THR A 44 14.22 8.17 23.03
C THR A 44 15.63 8.43 22.53
N VAL A 45 15.73 9.22 21.46
CA VAL A 45 16.97 9.61 20.79
C VAL A 45 17.12 11.13 20.90
N PRO A 46 18.21 11.64 21.51
CA PRO A 46 18.49 13.07 21.59
C PRO A 46 18.94 13.61 20.24
N ILE A 47 18.30 14.67 19.75
CA ILE A 47 18.58 15.27 18.44
C ILE A 47 18.38 16.80 18.52
N PHE A 48 19.37 17.57 18.05
CA PHE A 48 19.32 19.05 17.92
C PHE A 48 18.79 19.80 19.16
N GLY A 49 19.20 19.38 20.36
CA GLY A 49 18.76 20.03 21.61
C GLY A 49 17.36 19.62 22.09
N GLY A 50 16.67 18.74 21.37
CA GLY A 50 15.44 18.08 21.81
C GLY A 50 15.59 16.56 21.81
N SER A 51 14.45 15.86 21.88
CA SER A 51 14.39 14.40 21.80
C SER A 51 13.27 13.95 20.87
N THR A 52 13.51 12.87 20.12
CA THR A 52 12.50 12.17 19.32
C THR A 52 12.55 10.69 19.62
N SER A 53 11.55 9.91 19.21
CA SER A 53 11.63 8.45 19.31
C SER A 53 12.40 7.83 18.15
N ALA A 54 12.98 6.65 18.36
CA ALA A 54 13.60 5.84 17.31
C ALA A 54 12.60 5.46 16.21
N ALA A 55 11.30 5.35 16.54
CA ALA A 55 10.24 5.12 15.58
C ALA A 55 10.15 6.24 14.53
N THR A 56 10.17 7.51 14.95
CA THR A 56 10.14 8.65 14.03
C THR A 56 11.32 8.64 13.08
N ILE A 57 12.52 8.31 13.59
CA ILE A 57 13.74 8.20 12.77
C ILE A 57 13.61 7.07 11.76
N ALA A 58 13.11 5.90 12.18
CA ALA A 58 12.96 4.73 11.31
C ALA A 58 11.94 4.93 10.19
N VAL A 59 10.86 5.67 10.46
CA VAL A 59 9.78 5.93 9.49
C VAL A 59 10.16 7.00 8.45
N LEU A 60 11.01 7.96 8.83
CA LEU A 60 11.32 9.15 8.02
C LEU A 60 11.80 8.83 6.58
N PRO A 61 12.75 7.89 6.35
CA PRO A 61 13.22 7.61 4.99
C PRO A 61 12.12 7.10 4.07
N VAL A 62 11.19 6.31 4.60
CA VAL A 62 10.08 5.74 3.85
C VAL A 62 9.04 6.82 3.51
N LEU A 63 8.77 7.75 4.44
CA LEU A 63 7.89 8.89 4.16
C LEU A 63 8.47 9.81 3.08
N ILE A 64 9.77 10.09 3.14
CA ILE A 64 10.47 10.86 2.10
C ILE A 64 10.34 10.15 0.76
N TYR A 65 10.60 8.84 0.72
CA TYR A 65 10.47 8.04 -0.50
C TYR A 65 9.05 8.12 -1.09
N TRP A 66 8.00 7.94 -0.29
CA TRP A 66 6.61 8.02 -0.75
C TRP A 66 6.21 9.42 -1.23
N PHE A 67 6.67 10.46 -0.53
CA PHE A 67 6.46 11.85 -0.96
C PHE A 67 7.09 12.13 -2.33
N LEU A 68 8.29 11.61 -2.57
CA LEU A 68 8.98 11.75 -3.86
C LEU A 68 8.31 10.96 -4.99
N LEU A 69 7.58 9.87 -4.69
CA LEU A 69 6.82 9.12 -5.70
C LEU A 69 5.57 9.89 -6.18
N ASP A 70 4.78 10.40 -5.23
CA ASP A 70 3.65 11.28 -5.50
C ASP A 70 3.37 12.18 -4.28
N ALA A 71 3.60 13.48 -4.43
CA ALA A 71 3.52 14.44 -3.31
C ALA A 71 2.14 14.48 -2.65
N ALA A 72 1.04 14.30 -3.40
CA ALA A 72 -0.31 14.36 -2.84
C ALA A 72 -0.61 13.12 -1.98
N LEU A 73 -0.33 11.92 -2.51
CA LEU A 73 -0.50 10.68 -1.75
C LEU A 73 0.48 10.63 -0.57
N GLY A 74 1.74 10.99 -0.79
CA GLY A 74 2.76 11.06 0.24
C GLY A 74 2.40 12.02 1.37
N THR A 75 1.84 13.19 1.07
CA THR A 75 1.36 14.13 2.11
C THR A 75 0.25 13.51 2.96
N ALA A 76 -0.71 12.82 2.34
CA ALA A 76 -1.76 12.14 3.09
C ALA A 76 -1.20 11.02 3.99
N ILE A 77 -0.22 10.26 3.49
CA ILE A 77 0.45 9.23 4.29
C ILE A 77 1.25 9.86 5.44
N VAL A 78 1.95 10.98 5.21
CA VAL A 78 2.62 11.73 6.29
C VAL A 78 1.61 12.13 7.36
N GLY A 79 0.45 12.67 6.98
CA GLY A 79 -0.62 12.99 7.93
C GLY A 79 -1.08 11.79 8.74
N ALA A 80 -1.34 10.66 8.09
CA ALA A 80 -1.71 9.41 8.76
C ALA A 80 -0.59 8.90 9.70
N SER A 81 0.67 8.96 9.28
CA SER A 81 1.81 8.55 10.08
C SER A 81 2.01 9.44 11.30
N VAL A 82 1.78 10.76 11.20
CA VAL A 82 1.81 11.67 12.35
C VAL A 82 0.76 11.27 13.38
N LEU A 83 -0.47 10.96 12.95
CA LEU A 83 -1.53 10.51 13.84
C LEU A 83 -1.16 9.19 14.54
N LEU A 84 -0.63 8.21 13.80
CA LEU A 84 -0.24 6.92 14.36
C LEU A 84 0.98 7.01 15.29
N LEU A 85 1.97 7.84 14.96
CA LEU A 85 3.12 8.11 15.84
C LEU A 85 2.68 8.84 17.12
N SER A 86 1.72 9.76 17.03
CA SER A 86 1.14 10.43 18.21
C SER A 86 0.39 9.44 19.10
N ALA A 87 -0.38 8.52 18.50
CA ALA A 87 -1.04 7.44 19.24
C ALA A 87 -0.01 6.50 19.91
N ALA A 88 1.08 6.16 19.21
CA ALA A 88 2.15 5.34 19.77
C ALA A 88 2.82 6.03 20.98
N ALA A 89 3.09 7.33 20.88
CA ALA A 89 3.63 8.12 21.98
C ALA A 89 2.68 8.11 23.19
N MET A 90 1.39 8.37 22.98
CA MET A 90 0.39 8.29 24.06
C MET A 90 0.35 6.89 24.71
N ILE A 91 0.40 5.82 23.93
CA ILE A 91 0.40 4.45 24.49
C ILE A 91 1.65 4.22 25.34
N VAL A 92 2.82 4.65 24.88
CA VAL A 92 4.09 4.54 25.61
C VAL A 92 4.06 5.31 26.93
N ASP A 93 3.40 6.48 26.97
CA ASP A 93 3.29 7.29 28.19
C ASP A 93 2.45 6.63 29.30
N TYR A 94 1.48 5.78 28.93
CA TYR A 94 0.54 5.16 29.88
C TYR A 94 0.74 3.64 30.08
N ALA A 95 1.56 2.98 29.26
CA ALA A 95 1.79 1.54 29.34
C ALA A 95 3.21 1.21 29.84
N SER A 96 3.32 0.11 30.57
CA SER A 96 4.64 -0.47 30.85
C SER A 96 5.29 -0.98 29.56
N ALA A 97 6.61 -1.15 29.56
CA ALA A 97 7.32 -1.73 28.41
C ALA A 97 6.72 -3.09 28.00
N ALA A 98 6.42 -3.96 28.97
CA ALA A 98 5.74 -5.23 28.71
C ALA A 98 4.35 -5.02 28.08
N GLY A 99 3.58 -4.04 28.57
CA GLY A 99 2.28 -3.68 28.00
C GLY A 99 2.38 -3.22 26.55
N VAL A 100 3.37 -2.39 26.21
CA VAL A 100 3.64 -1.95 24.82
C VAL A 100 3.91 -3.14 23.90
N TRP A 101 4.74 -4.10 24.32
CA TRP A 101 5.00 -5.32 23.56
C TRP A 101 3.76 -6.20 23.41
N SER A 102 2.93 -6.33 24.45
CA SER A 102 1.66 -7.06 24.39
C SER A 102 0.68 -6.41 23.41
N ILE A 103 0.52 -5.08 23.46
CA ILE A 103 -0.34 -4.34 22.52
C ILE A 103 0.16 -4.50 21.09
N ALA A 104 1.47 -4.37 20.86
CA ALA A 104 2.07 -4.56 19.54
C ALA A 104 1.80 -5.98 19.01
N ALA A 105 1.95 -7.02 19.84
CA ALA A 105 1.66 -8.40 19.45
C ALA A 105 0.18 -8.60 19.05
N VAL A 106 -0.76 -8.05 19.82
CA VAL A 106 -2.19 -8.10 19.50
C VAL A 106 -2.49 -7.38 18.18
N LEU A 107 -1.93 -6.18 17.99
CA LEU A 107 -2.09 -5.42 16.75
C LEU A 107 -1.49 -6.13 15.53
N ILE A 108 -0.38 -6.85 15.70
CA ILE A 108 0.19 -7.70 14.64
C ILE A 108 -0.80 -8.79 14.25
N VAL A 109 -1.34 -9.53 15.23
CA VAL A 109 -2.29 -10.62 14.95
C VAL A 109 -3.53 -10.09 14.24
N ILE A 110 -4.12 -9.00 14.74
CA ILE A 110 -5.28 -8.36 14.11
C ILE A 110 -4.92 -7.87 12.70
N GLY A 111 -3.83 -7.13 12.56
CA GLY A 111 -3.39 -6.58 11.27
C GLY A 111 -3.16 -7.66 10.22
N VAL A 112 -2.45 -8.74 10.58
CA VAL A 112 -2.26 -9.90 9.69
C VAL A 112 -3.59 -10.58 9.37
N ALA A 113 -4.48 -10.76 10.35
CA ALA A 113 -5.79 -11.34 10.09
C ALA A 113 -6.59 -10.52 9.07
N PHE A 114 -6.57 -9.18 9.18
CA PHE A 114 -7.19 -8.30 8.19
C PHE A 114 -6.60 -8.48 6.78
N GLN A 115 -5.28 -8.54 6.64
CA GLN A 115 -4.62 -8.79 5.35
C GLN A 115 -4.99 -10.17 4.77
N VAL A 116 -4.92 -11.22 5.58
CA VAL A 116 -5.17 -12.60 5.14
C VAL A 116 -6.64 -12.81 4.79
N VAL A 117 -7.56 -12.36 5.64
CA VAL A 117 -9.01 -12.45 5.38
C VAL A 117 -9.36 -11.67 4.13
N GLY A 118 -8.81 -10.47 3.97
CA GLY A 118 -8.93 -9.66 2.77
C GLY A 118 -8.66 -10.48 1.50
N HIS A 119 -7.44 -11.01 1.38
CA HIS A 119 -7.01 -11.76 0.21
C HIS A 119 -7.75 -13.10 0.03
N ARG A 120 -7.98 -13.85 1.11
CA ARG A 120 -8.54 -15.21 1.03
C ARG A 120 -10.03 -15.22 0.80
N VAL A 121 -10.78 -14.32 1.42
CA VAL A 121 -12.25 -14.32 1.36
C VAL A 121 -12.73 -13.56 0.12
N PHE A 122 -12.18 -12.38 -0.14
CA PHE A 122 -12.69 -11.49 -1.18
C PHE A 122 -11.99 -11.67 -2.53
N GLU A 123 -10.69 -11.97 -2.55
CA GLU A 123 -9.95 -12.19 -3.80
C GLU A 123 -9.66 -13.67 -4.09
N ARG A 124 -9.88 -14.56 -3.12
CA ARG A 124 -9.53 -16.00 -3.17
C ARG A 124 -8.09 -16.25 -3.63
N ARG A 125 -7.19 -15.34 -3.27
CA ARG A 125 -5.77 -15.35 -3.65
C ARG A 125 -4.88 -15.43 -2.42
N GLN A 126 -3.61 -15.73 -2.66
CA GLN A 126 -2.60 -15.66 -1.61
C GLN A 126 -2.29 -14.20 -1.29
N PRO A 127 -1.83 -13.89 -0.06
CA PRO A 127 -1.40 -12.55 0.30
C PRO A 127 -0.32 -12.03 -0.65
N ALA A 128 -0.52 -10.84 -1.21
CA ALA A 128 0.37 -10.26 -2.22
C ALA A 128 1.80 -10.00 -1.70
N LEU A 129 1.98 -9.99 -0.37
CA LEU A 129 3.29 -9.92 0.29
C LEU A 129 4.15 -11.16 0.02
N LEU A 130 3.53 -12.33 -0.10
CA LEU A 130 4.22 -13.59 -0.39
C LEU A 130 4.68 -13.67 -1.85
N ASP A 131 3.95 -12.99 -2.73
CA ASP A 131 4.25 -12.96 -4.17
C ASP A 131 5.38 -11.98 -4.51
N ASN A 132 5.43 -10.82 -3.84
CA ASN A 132 6.47 -9.82 -4.10
C ASN A 132 6.74 -8.90 -2.89
N PRO A 133 7.97 -8.91 -2.32
CA PRO A 133 8.32 -8.05 -1.19
C PRO A 133 8.22 -6.55 -1.50
N THR A 134 8.31 -6.12 -2.76
CA THR A 134 8.12 -4.70 -3.10
C THR A 134 6.69 -4.21 -2.82
N HIS A 135 5.71 -5.12 -2.76
CA HIS A 135 4.35 -4.77 -2.35
C HIS A 135 4.26 -4.34 -0.88
N LEU A 136 5.21 -4.72 -0.02
CA LEU A 136 5.27 -4.19 1.34
C LEU A 136 5.54 -2.69 1.34
N LEU A 137 6.50 -2.26 0.53
CA LEU A 137 6.91 -0.86 0.44
C LEU A 137 5.91 0.00 -0.33
N LEU A 138 5.30 -0.52 -1.39
CA LEU A 138 4.35 0.24 -2.22
C LEU A 138 2.89 0.09 -1.77
N GLY A 139 2.57 -0.89 -0.92
CA GLY A 139 1.22 -1.17 -0.43
C GLY A 139 0.50 0.07 0.13
N PRO A 140 1.11 0.84 1.05
CA PRO A 140 0.50 2.05 1.59
C PRO A 140 0.18 3.11 0.53
N MET A 141 1.06 3.29 -0.46
CA MET A 141 0.83 4.20 -1.58
C MET A 141 -0.35 3.76 -2.45
N PHE A 142 -0.48 2.46 -2.71
CA PHE A 142 -1.57 1.93 -3.51
C PHE A 142 -2.92 2.04 -2.81
N VAL A 143 -2.96 1.72 -1.52
CA VAL A 143 -4.18 1.87 -0.70
C VAL A 143 -4.59 3.34 -0.61
N MET A 144 -3.63 4.25 -0.41
CA MET A 144 -3.92 5.69 -0.41
C MET A 144 -4.43 6.18 -1.76
N ALA A 145 -3.88 5.68 -2.88
CA ALA A 145 -4.36 6.00 -4.22
C ALA A 145 -5.83 5.59 -4.41
N LYS A 146 -6.21 4.38 -3.95
CA LYS A 146 -7.60 3.92 -3.99
C LYS A 146 -8.53 4.79 -3.14
N LEU A 147 -8.11 5.17 -1.94
CA LEU A 147 -8.89 6.07 -1.09
C LEU A 147 -9.12 7.42 -1.78
N PHE A 148 -8.08 8.01 -2.37
CA PHE A 148 -8.19 9.27 -3.11
C PHE A 148 -9.14 9.19 -4.31
N ILE A 149 -9.17 8.05 -5.00
CA ILE A 149 -10.11 7.80 -6.11
C ILE A 149 -11.53 7.64 -5.57
N ALA A 150 -11.72 6.88 -4.49
CA ALA A 150 -13.02 6.67 -3.85
C ALA A 150 -13.63 7.98 -3.33
N PHE A 151 -12.81 8.89 -2.81
CA PHE A 151 -13.24 10.23 -2.39
C PHE A 151 -13.33 11.26 -3.54
N GLY A 152 -13.01 10.86 -4.78
CA GLY A 152 -13.13 11.73 -5.96
C GLY A 152 -12.02 12.78 -6.13
N PHE A 153 -10.95 12.73 -5.33
CA PHE A 153 -9.87 13.74 -5.33
C PHE A 153 -8.90 13.61 -6.52
N ARG A 154 -8.81 12.44 -7.15
CA ARG A 154 -7.81 12.17 -8.22
C ARG A 154 -8.41 11.40 -9.40
N ARG A 155 -9.11 12.13 -10.28
CA ARG A 155 -9.66 11.57 -11.53
C ARG A 155 -8.57 11.10 -12.49
N ASP A 156 -7.38 11.68 -12.45
CA ASP A 156 -6.21 11.25 -13.23
C ASP A 156 -5.77 9.82 -12.87
N LEU A 157 -5.88 9.44 -11.60
CA LEU A 157 -5.63 8.07 -11.17
C LEU A 157 -6.77 7.15 -11.62
N ALA A 158 -8.02 7.61 -11.54
CA ALA A 158 -9.17 6.84 -11.99
C ALA A 158 -9.08 6.48 -13.50
N VAL A 159 -8.56 7.37 -14.34
CA VAL A 159 -8.32 7.09 -15.76
C VAL A 159 -7.31 5.95 -15.95
N ILE A 160 -6.19 5.94 -15.22
CA ILE A 160 -5.19 4.86 -15.30
C ILE A 160 -5.79 3.51 -14.89
N ILE A 161 -6.66 3.51 -13.87
CA ILE A 161 -7.40 2.33 -13.43
C ILE A 161 -8.38 1.84 -14.53
N GLN A 162 -9.09 2.78 -15.17
CA GLN A 162 -10.11 2.49 -16.18
C GLN A 162 -9.58 2.18 -17.57
N GLU A 163 -8.36 2.59 -17.92
CA GLU A 163 -7.70 2.26 -19.20
C GLU A 163 -7.07 0.85 -19.18
N THR A 164 -6.91 0.24 -18.00
CA THR A 164 -6.30 -1.08 -17.84
C THR A 164 -7.14 -2.29 -18.31
N PRO A 165 -8.47 -2.24 -18.58
CA PRO A 165 -9.17 -3.34 -19.24
C PRO A 165 -9.26 -3.11 -20.76
N GLN A 166 -8.30 -3.63 -21.54
CA GLN A 166 -8.51 -4.31 -22.84
C GLN A 166 -7.26 -4.44 -23.74
N GLN A 167 -6.16 -3.69 -23.52
CA GLN A 167 -5.06 -3.69 -24.50
C GLN A 167 -4.33 -5.04 -24.62
N THR A 168 -4.17 -5.80 -23.53
CA THR A 168 -3.48 -7.11 -23.59
C THR A 168 -4.29 -8.18 -24.31
N ARG A 169 -5.63 -8.11 -24.29
CA ARG A 169 -6.49 -9.11 -24.96
C ARG A 169 -6.70 -8.80 -26.44
N ARG A 170 -6.69 -7.52 -26.82
CA ARG A 170 -6.96 -7.08 -28.20
C ARG A 170 -5.73 -7.18 -29.12
N GLY A 171 -4.51 -7.03 -28.57
CA GLY A 171 -3.26 -7.27 -29.33
C GLY A 171 -3.02 -8.74 -29.68
N SER A 172 -3.47 -9.67 -28.82
CA SER A 172 -3.37 -11.11 -29.08
C SER A 172 -4.34 -11.60 -30.16
N LEU A 173 -5.51 -10.98 -30.31
CA LEU A 173 -6.52 -11.39 -31.30
C LEU A 173 -6.21 -10.81 -32.69
N LEU A 174 -5.72 -9.57 -32.75
CA LEU A 174 -5.30 -8.94 -34.01
C LEU A 174 -3.99 -9.52 -34.58
N GLY A 175 -3.17 -10.18 -33.74
CA GLY A 175 -1.97 -10.90 -34.18
C GLY A 175 -2.27 -12.28 -34.78
N SER A 176 -3.40 -12.90 -34.42
CA SER A 176 -3.82 -14.20 -34.95
C SER A 176 -4.66 -14.10 -36.23
N GLU A 177 -5.35 -12.99 -36.48
CA GLU A 177 -6.15 -12.80 -37.71
C GLU A 177 -5.30 -12.46 -38.94
N ASN A 178 -4.07 -11.95 -38.76
CA ASN A 178 -3.19 -11.57 -39.88
C ASN A 178 -2.30 -12.70 -40.41
N LEU A 179 -2.43 -13.94 -39.91
CA LEU A 179 -1.66 -15.11 -40.37
C LEU A 179 -2.51 -16.16 -41.11
N GLN A 180 -3.78 -15.86 -41.41
CA GLN A 180 -4.72 -16.83 -42.02
C GLN A 180 -5.34 -16.37 -43.36
N GLY A 181 -4.79 -15.32 -43.99
CA GLY A 181 -5.39 -14.72 -45.19
C GLY A 181 -4.40 -14.38 -46.30
N GLU A 182 -3.61 -15.33 -46.78
CA GLU A 182 -3.13 -15.28 -48.17
C GLU A 182 -3.71 -16.49 -48.93
N PRO A 183 -4.64 -16.28 -49.87
CA PRO A 183 -4.95 -17.29 -50.87
C PRO A 183 -3.87 -17.21 -51.96
N ASP A 184 -3.03 -18.25 -52.03
CA ASP A 184 -2.18 -18.54 -53.18
C ASP A 184 -3.07 -18.66 -54.44
N LEU A 185 -3.09 -17.60 -55.24
CA LEU A 185 -3.65 -17.55 -56.58
C LEU A 185 -2.50 -17.63 -57.59
N HIS A 186 -2.22 -18.87 -58.02
CA HIS A 186 -2.07 -19.37 -59.42
C HIS A 186 -1.41 -18.48 -60.50
N PRO A 187 -0.72 -19.07 -61.50
CA PRO A 187 -1.14 -20.26 -62.27
C PRO A 187 -0.26 -21.50 -62.09
#